data_AF-A0A8H5M047-F1
#
_entry.id   AF-A0A8H5M047-F1
#
_cell.length_a   1.000
_cell.length_b   1.000
_cell.length_c   1.000
_cell.angle_alpha   90.00
_cell.angle_beta   90.00
_cell.angle_gamma   90.00
#
_symmetry.space_group_name_H-M   'P 1'
#
loop_
_entity.id
_entity.type
_entity.pdbx_description
1 polymer ?
#
loop_
_entity_poly.entity_id
_entity_poly.type
_entity_poly.pdbx_seq_one_letter_code
_entity_poly.pdbx_strand_id
1 'polypeptide(L)'
;MKSLSLVSIALALVASANALSLQSRAQVLLADGTSMQFGTVSSDLSWQASGILYQGCKDSVSFPINIVDCYGLTLSSDPTANLDPGGATPRQRIEFLTPGAADGVTQKFKWRYYLSSTVGTSTKFFHLMQLFSRGDGSPIITLDAVNGQIKIKDYKRDCLTTGCPAIPLASFTDRTTVHFVTVTYGPNGHMDYVVKDAADESNQLLRYTVSGPMGLESTSIKFGAYRATFEGMTIVKAAVGDFVNET
;
A
#
# COMPACT_ATOMS: atom_id res chain seq x y z
N MET A 1 32.68 -2.72 -76.13
CA MET A 1 33.43 -3.76 -75.39
C MET A 1 33.88 -3.19 -74.05
N LYS A 2 33.71 -3.96 -72.96
CA LYS A 2 33.93 -3.69 -71.52
C LYS A 2 32.78 -2.90 -70.85
N SER A 3 31.75 -3.53 -70.30
CA SER A 3 31.60 -4.46 -69.14
C SER A 3 31.47 -3.76 -67.79
N LEU A 4 30.24 -3.86 -67.25
CA LEU A 4 29.71 -3.90 -65.88
C LEU A 4 30.54 -3.33 -64.70
N SER A 5 29.84 -2.58 -63.82
CA SER A 5 29.41 -3.16 -62.54
C SER A 5 28.31 -2.31 -61.85
N LEU A 6 27.23 -2.98 -61.42
CA LEU A 6 26.26 -2.45 -60.47
C LEU A 6 26.87 -2.38 -59.07
N VAL A 7 26.51 -1.35 -58.31
CA VAL A 7 26.56 -1.38 -56.83
C VAL A 7 25.23 -0.83 -56.33
N SER A 8 24.45 -1.72 -55.71
CA SER A 8 23.27 -1.38 -54.91
C SER A 8 23.73 -0.81 -53.58
N ILE A 9 23.22 0.37 -53.19
CA ILE A 9 23.35 0.89 -51.83
C ILE A 9 21.93 1.03 -51.28
N ALA A 10 21.58 0.11 -50.39
CA ALA A 10 20.49 0.30 -49.43
C ALA A 10 21.10 0.93 -48.17
N LEU A 11 20.50 2.01 -47.64
CA LEU A 11 20.81 2.44 -46.28
C LEU A 11 19.60 3.08 -45.57
N ALA A 12 19.05 2.25 -44.68
CA ALA A 12 18.45 2.49 -43.37
C ALA A 12 17.62 3.77 -43.11
N LEU A 13 16.31 3.57 -42.90
CA LEU A 13 15.53 4.41 -42.00
C LEU A 13 16.08 4.28 -40.58
N VAL A 14 16.60 5.37 -40.02
CA VAL A 14 16.82 5.50 -38.58
C VAL A 14 15.48 5.87 -37.96
N ALA A 15 14.75 4.87 -37.44
CA ALA A 15 13.64 5.13 -36.54
C ALA A 15 14.21 5.55 -35.19
N SER A 16 14.13 6.85 -34.90
CA SER A 16 14.45 7.42 -33.59
C SER A 16 13.42 6.93 -32.57
N ALA A 17 13.67 5.77 -31.97
CA ALA A 17 12.96 5.37 -30.77
C ALA A 17 13.38 6.34 -29.65
N ASN A 18 12.48 7.26 -29.30
CA ASN A 18 12.55 7.99 -28.04
C ASN A 18 12.41 6.95 -26.91
N ALA A 19 13.53 6.35 -26.52
CA ALA A 19 13.66 5.69 -25.24
C ALA A 19 13.48 6.78 -24.18
N LEU A 20 12.25 6.94 -23.69
CA LEU A 20 11.95 7.60 -22.44
C LEU A 20 12.77 6.88 -21.37
N SER A 21 13.94 7.43 -21.08
CA SER A 21 14.75 7.09 -19.93
C SER A 21 13.87 7.23 -18.69
N LEU A 22 13.48 6.09 -18.12
CA LEU A 22 13.03 5.99 -16.73
C LEU A 22 14.19 6.44 -15.85
N GLN A 23 14.33 7.75 -15.63
CA GLN A 23 15.20 8.27 -14.59
C GLN A 23 14.63 7.80 -13.25
N SER A 24 15.29 6.82 -12.63
CA SER A 24 15.03 6.48 -11.24
C SER A 24 15.22 7.76 -10.42
N ARG A 25 14.14 8.34 -9.91
CA ARG A 25 14.25 9.51 -9.02
C ARG A 25 15.15 9.13 -7.84
N ALA A 26 16.08 10.01 -7.48
CA ALA A 26 16.95 9.77 -6.33
C ALA A 26 16.10 9.53 -5.08
N GLN A 27 16.39 8.47 -4.33
CA GLN A 27 15.66 8.19 -3.10
C GLN A 27 16.13 9.15 -2.00
N VAL A 28 15.18 9.77 -1.31
CA VAL A 28 15.43 10.63 -0.14
C VAL A 28 15.02 9.84 1.12
N LEU A 29 15.95 9.66 2.05
CA LEU A 29 15.67 9.01 3.32
C LEU A 29 14.81 9.93 4.19
N LEU A 30 13.62 9.46 4.58
CA LEU A 30 12.70 10.17 5.47
C LEU A 30 12.71 9.62 6.90
N ALA A 31 12.90 8.32 7.06
CA ALA A 31 13.09 7.66 8.36
C ALA A 31 14.10 6.53 8.24
N ASP A 32 14.99 6.42 9.23
CA ASP A 32 16.14 5.49 9.21
C ASP A 32 15.89 4.17 9.94
N GLY A 33 14.72 4.01 10.56
CA GLY A 33 14.34 2.83 11.32
C GLY A 33 15.00 2.67 12.69
N THR A 34 15.69 3.70 13.20
CA THR A 34 16.33 3.68 14.53
C THR A 34 15.36 4.07 15.65
N SER A 35 14.32 4.83 15.34
CA SER A 35 13.30 5.32 16.27
C SER A 35 12.00 5.65 15.51
N MET A 36 10.93 5.95 16.25
CA MET A 36 9.68 6.39 15.65
C MET A 36 9.83 7.83 15.12
N GLN A 37 9.59 8.00 13.83
CA GLN A 37 9.65 9.28 13.13
C GLN A 37 8.30 9.61 12.48
N PHE A 38 8.06 10.89 12.21
CA PHE A 38 6.79 11.40 11.70
C PHE A 38 7.05 12.50 10.67
N GLY A 39 6.09 12.68 9.77
CA GLY A 39 6.08 13.82 8.86
C GLY A 39 4.80 13.93 8.07
N THR A 40 4.79 14.86 7.12
CA THR A 40 3.65 15.13 6.24
C THR A 40 4.06 14.93 4.79
N VAL A 41 3.15 14.37 4.00
CA VAL A 41 3.23 14.38 2.52
C VAL A 41 2.50 15.61 1.99
N SER A 42 1.30 15.86 2.53
CA SER A 42 0.44 17.00 2.20
C SER A 42 -0.42 17.37 3.41
N SER A 43 -1.36 18.31 3.25
CA SER A 43 -2.40 18.58 4.26
C SER A 43 -3.29 17.38 4.55
N ASP A 44 -3.43 16.49 3.58
CA ASP A 44 -4.41 15.39 3.59
C ASP A 44 -3.76 14.04 3.90
N LEU A 45 -2.44 14.01 4.04
CA LEU A 45 -1.70 12.78 4.27
C LEU A 45 -0.45 13.04 5.11
N SER A 46 -0.43 12.41 6.29
CA SER A 46 0.75 12.32 7.15
C SER A 46 1.35 10.92 7.09
N TRP A 47 2.57 10.76 7.59
CA TRP A 47 3.22 9.47 7.75
C TRP A 47 3.84 9.31 9.13
N GLN A 48 3.98 8.06 9.54
CA GLN A 48 4.65 7.66 10.76
C GLN A 48 5.44 6.37 10.48
N ALA A 49 6.70 6.31 10.91
CA ALA A 49 7.59 5.20 10.60
C ALA A 49 8.49 4.83 11.78
N SER A 50 8.47 3.56 12.20
CA SER A 50 9.49 2.96 13.05
C SER A 50 10.54 2.17 12.25
N GLY A 51 10.26 1.90 10.97
CA GLY A 51 11.19 1.29 10.02
C GLY A 51 11.83 2.30 9.06
N ILE A 52 12.44 1.79 8.00
CA ILE A 52 13.10 2.61 6.99
C ILE A 52 12.08 3.08 5.96
N LEU A 53 11.97 4.41 5.78
CA LEU A 53 11.08 5.05 4.82
C LEU A 53 11.90 5.95 3.88
N TYR A 54 11.69 5.77 2.59
CA TYR A 54 12.23 6.65 1.55
C TYR A 54 11.10 7.34 0.79
N GLN A 55 11.32 8.59 0.39
CA GLN A 55 10.64 9.17 -0.77
C GLN A 55 11.41 8.76 -2.04
N GLY A 56 10.70 8.26 -3.03
CA GLY A 56 11.26 7.57 -4.20
C GLY A 56 11.35 6.06 -3.99
N CYS A 57 11.11 5.31 -5.07
CA CYS A 57 11.19 3.86 -5.09
C CYS A 57 12.30 3.39 -6.02
N LYS A 58 12.92 2.26 -5.65
CA LYS A 58 13.87 1.58 -6.51
C LYS A 58 13.10 0.54 -7.31
N ASP A 59 13.00 0.76 -8.61
CA ASP A 59 12.35 -0.17 -9.52
C ASP A 59 13.04 -1.54 -9.50
N SER A 60 12.24 -2.60 -9.51
CA SER A 60 12.68 -3.95 -9.82
C SER A 60 12.42 -4.22 -11.29
N VAL A 61 13.42 -4.73 -12.01
CA VAL A 61 13.28 -5.10 -13.43
C VAL A 61 12.30 -6.28 -13.59
N SER A 62 12.25 -7.18 -12.61
CA SER A 62 11.34 -8.34 -12.62
C SER A 62 9.92 -7.98 -12.20
N PHE A 63 9.75 -6.95 -11.38
CA PHE A 63 8.46 -6.54 -10.82
C PHE A 63 8.38 -5.00 -10.77
N PRO A 64 8.01 -4.36 -11.89
CA PRO A 64 7.94 -2.90 -11.96
C PRO A 64 6.98 -2.32 -10.91
N ILE A 65 7.44 -1.32 -10.18
CA ILE A 65 6.62 -0.58 -9.22
C ILE A 65 5.95 0.56 -9.98
N ASN A 66 4.68 0.39 -10.33
CA ASN A 66 3.92 1.34 -11.14
C ASN A 66 3.32 2.45 -10.25
N ILE A 67 4.17 3.19 -9.54
CA ILE A 67 3.80 4.28 -8.64
C ILE A 67 4.66 5.51 -8.97
N VAL A 68 4.05 6.64 -9.30
CA VAL A 68 4.76 7.84 -9.78
C VAL A 68 5.36 8.64 -8.63
N ASP A 69 4.53 9.06 -7.67
CA ASP A 69 4.95 9.68 -6.43
C ASP A 69 5.08 8.61 -5.34
N CYS A 70 6.21 7.92 -5.37
CA CYS A 70 6.40 6.66 -4.66
C CYS A 70 7.15 6.83 -3.34
N TYR A 71 6.78 6.04 -2.35
CA TYR A 71 7.43 5.93 -1.06
C TYR A 71 7.83 4.47 -0.83
N GLY A 72 9.11 4.21 -0.59
CA GLY A 72 9.64 2.87 -0.34
C GLY A 72 9.66 2.55 1.15
N LEU A 73 9.09 1.42 1.54
CA LEU A 73 8.94 0.97 2.92
C LEU A 73 9.79 -0.27 3.17
N THR A 74 10.53 -0.30 4.27
CA THR A 74 11.24 -1.51 4.74
C THR A 74 11.09 -1.72 6.24
N LEU A 75 10.63 -2.91 6.64
CA LEU A 75 10.61 -3.37 8.03
C LEU A 75 11.52 -4.59 8.20
N SER A 76 12.33 -4.57 9.27
CA SER A 76 13.31 -5.63 9.58
C SER A 76 12.68 -6.99 9.84
N SER A 77 13.39 -8.06 9.49
CA SER A 77 13.13 -9.44 9.92
C SER A 77 13.51 -9.70 11.39
N ASP A 78 14.29 -8.82 12.00
CA ASP A 78 14.60 -8.89 13.43
C ASP A 78 13.39 -8.41 14.25
N PRO A 79 12.78 -9.27 15.10
CA PRO A 79 11.59 -8.93 15.87
C PRO A 79 11.85 -7.90 16.98
N THR A 80 13.10 -7.53 17.23
CA THR A 80 13.52 -6.53 18.21
C THR A 80 13.91 -5.19 17.60
N ALA A 81 14.00 -5.12 16.26
CA ALA A 81 14.32 -3.91 15.52
C ALA A 81 13.06 -3.20 14.98
N ASN A 82 13.20 -1.91 14.65
CA ASN A 82 12.15 -1.06 14.09
C ASN A 82 10.86 -1.02 14.95
N LEU A 83 11.00 -1.08 16.27
CA LEU A 83 9.85 -1.16 17.15
C LEU A 83 9.11 0.17 17.23
N ASP A 84 7.79 0.09 17.11
CA ASP A 84 6.87 1.14 17.50
C ASP A 84 6.78 1.18 19.04
N PRO A 85 7.22 2.26 19.69
CA PRO A 85 7.33 2.34 21.15
C PRO A 85 5.95 2.40 21.84
N GLY A 86 4.88 2.71 21.12
CA GLY A 86 3.53 2.88 21.69
C GLY A 86 2.75 1.57 21.86
N GLY A 87 3.41 0.41 21.78
CA GLY A 87 2.79 -0.92 21.78
C GLY A 87 2.74 -1.64 23.12
N ALA A 88 1.54 -2.13 23.48
CA ALA A 88 1.43 -3.17 24.51
C ALA A 88 2.13 -4.47 24.11
N THR A 89 2.23 -4.72 22.80
CA THR A 89 2.99 -5.83 22.21
C THR A 89 4.00 -5.30 21.20
N PRO A 90 5.18 -5.95 21.07
CA PRO A 90 6.17 -5.60 20.05
C PRO A 90 5.58 -5.59 18.65
N ARG A 91 5.76 -4.47 17.95
CA ARG A 91 5.19 -4.21 16.63
C ARG A 91 6.06 -3.26 15.84
N GLN A 92 5.99 -3.37 14.52
CA GLN A 92 6.71 -2.52 13.57
C GLN A 92 5.69 -1.81 12.68
N ARG A 93 5.89 -0.52 12.39
CA ARG A 93 5.00 0.23 11.51
C ARG A 93 5.72 1.15 10.55
N ILE A 94 5.22 1.24 9.33
CA ILE A 94 5.34 2.41 8.47
C ILE A 94 3.95 2.63 7.89
N GLU A 95 3.29 3.72 8.27
CA GLU A 95 1.91 3.99 7.88
C GLU A 95 1.74 5.43 7.45
N PHE A 96 0.92 5.61 6.42
CA PHE A 96 0.36 6.87 6.00
C PHE A 96 -1.06 6.96 6.54
N LEU A 97 -1.46 8.15 6.97
CA LEU A 97 -2.74 8.36 7.62
C LEU A 97 -3.38 9.67 7.17
N THR A 98 -4.67 9.60 6.86
CA THR A 98 -5.49 10.77 6.59
C THR A 98 -5.78 11.51 7.89
N PRO A 99 -6.16 12.80 7.83
CA PRO A 99 -6.80 13.47 8.94
C PRO A 99 -7.99 12.65 9.47
N GLY A 100 -8.26 12.77 10.76
CA GLY A 100 -9.47 12.21 11.35
C GLY A 100 -10.68 13.00 10.92
N ALA A 101 -11.71 12.32 10.41
CA ALA A 101 -12.98 12.89 10.02
C ALA A 101 -14.03 12.71 11.12
N ALA A 102 -14.96 13.66 11.19
CA ALA A 102 -16.12 13.61 12.06
C ALA A 102 -17.20 12.67 11.50
N ASP A 103 -18.11 12.23 12.37
CA ASP A 103 -19.26 11.40 11.99
C ASP A 103 -20.14 12.08 10.93
N GLY A 104 -20.68 11.29 10.01
CA GLY A 104 -21.53 11.75 8.90
C GLY A 104 -20.76 12.34 7.71
N VAL A 105 -19.46 12.60 7.84
CA VAL A 105 -18.61 13.02 6.72
C VAL A 105 -18.39 11.85 5.78
N THR A 106 -18.49 12.09 4.47
CA THR A 106 -18.05 11.14 3.44
C THR A 106 -16.72 11.59 2.86
N GLN A 107 -15.76 10.67 2.75
CA GLN A 107 -14.50 10.91 2.05
C GLN A 107 -14.23 9.83 1.02
N LYS A 108 -13.51 10.21 -0.03
CA LYS A 108 -13.07 9.33 -1.11
C LYS A 108 -11.56 9.41 -1.27
N PHE A 109 -10.92 8.26 -1.29
CA PHE A 109 -9.47 8.16 -1.39
C PHE A 109 -9.07 7.14 -2.44
N LYS A 110 -7.99 7.46 -3.14
CA LYS A 110 -7.29 6.57 -4.05
C LYS A 110 -5.81 6.54 -3.68
N TRP A 111 -5.18 5.36 -3.74
CA TRP A 111 -3.72 5.24 -3.66
C TRP A 111 -3.24 3.98 -4.37
N ARG A 112 -1.94 3.92 -4.67
CA ARG A 112 -1.28 2.70 -5.16
C ARG A 112 -0.44 2.05 -4.08
N TYR A 113 -0.34 0.73 -4.13
CA TYR A 113 0.37 -0.09 -3.16
C TYR A 113 1.13 -1.19 -3.89
N TYR A 114 2.31 -1.54 -3.40
CA TYR A 114 3.09 -2.70 -3.84
C TYR A 114 3.54 -3.47 -2.60
N LEU A 115 3.43 -4.80 -2.64
CA LEU A 115 3.98 -5.70 -1.62
C LEU A 115 4.91 -6.71 -2.26
N SER A 116 6.15 -6.80 -1.79
CA SER A 116 7.09 -7.83 -2.25
C SER A 116 6.70 -9.23 -1.74
N SER A 117 6.79 -10.25 -2.59
CA SER A 117 6.57 -11.67 -2.22
C SER A 117 7.59 -12.22 -1.23
N THR A 118 8.68 -11.50 -0.98
CA THR A 118 9.64 -11.81 0.11
C THR A 118 9.00 -11.75 1.50
N VAL A 119 7.80 -11.20 1.60
CA VAL A 119 7.07 -11.06 2.84
C VAL A 119 6.51 -12.40 3.33
N GLY A 120 6.86 -12.75 4.56
CA GLY A 120 6.31 -13.86 5.31
C GLY A 120 5.14 -13.38 6.14
N THR A 121 4.11 -14.22 6.23
CA THR A 121 2.92 -13.97 7.05
C THR A 121 2.80 -15.03 8.14
N SER A 122 2.10 -14.71 9.22
CA SER A 122 1.79 -15.66 10.29
C SER A 122 0.33 -15.52 10.73
N THR A 123 -0.01 -16.11 11.88
CA THR A 123 -1.31 -15.93 12.53
C THR A 123 -1.43 -14.60 13.27
N LYS A 124 -0.33 -13.86 13.42
CA LYS A 124 -0.30 -12.54 14.05
C LYS A 124 -0.78 -11.47 13.07
N PHE A 125 -1.27 -10.34 13.59
CA PHE A 125 -1.80 -9.28 12.74
C PHE A 125 -0.71 -8.67 11.85
N PHE A 126 -1.11 -8.28 10.64
CA PHE A 126 -0.32 -7.51 9.71
C PHE A 126 -1.26 -6.69 8.82
N HIS A 127 -1.52 -5.45 9.23
CA HIS A 127 -2.38 -4.51 8.54
C HIS A 127 -1.64 -3.86 7.37
N LEU A 128 -2.27 -3.91 6.19
CA LEU A 128 -1.89 -3.16 4.99
C LEU A 128 -2.74 -1.88 4.84
N MET A 129 -3.98 -1.93 5.32
CA MET A 129 -4.91 -0.81 5.43
C MET A 129 -5.74 -0.98 6.70
N GLN A 130 -6.12 0.13 7.33
CA GLN A 130 -7.11 0.15 8.39
C GLN A 130 -7.99 1.40 8.31
N LEU A 131 -9.29 1.21 8.52
CA LEU A 131 -10.19 2.24 9.00
C LEU A 131 -10.05 2.29 10.52
N PHE A 132 -9.35 3.29 11.05
CA PHE A 132 -9.04 3.38 12.48
C PHE A 132 -9.87 4.46 13.16
N SER A 133 -10.59 4.08 14.22
CA SER A 133 -11.42 4.98 15.03
C SER A 133 -10.67 5.35 16.31
N ARG A 134 -10.44 6.65 16.52
CA ARG A 134 -9.84 7.14 17.76
C ARG A 134 -10.82 7.05 18.93
N GLY A 135 -12.12 7.29 18.69
CA GLY A 135 -13.16 7.13 19.72
C GLY A 135 -13.29 5.69 20.20
N ASP A 136 -13.07 4.69 19.33
CA ASP A 136 -13.05 3.27 19.72
C ASP A 136 -11.67 2.77 20.16
N GLY A 137 -10.62 3.56 20.00
CA GLY A 137 -9.23 3.16 20.25
C GLY A 137 -8.75 1.95 19.44
N SER A 138 -9.42 1.60 18.34
CA SER A 138 -9.21 0.34 17.62
C SER A 138 -9.58 0.43 16.13
N PRO A 139 -9.04 -0.47 15.30
CA PRO A 139 -9.49 -0.58 13.92
C PRO A 139 -10.93 -1.08 13.84
N ILE A 140 -11.66 -0.54 12.87
CA ILE A 140 -13.04 -0.92 12.53
C ILE A 140 -13.01 -2.00 11.44
N ILE A 141 -12.25 -1.74 10.38
CA ILE A 141 -12.03 -2.63 9.24
C ILE A 141 -10.55 -2.60 8.92
N THR A 142 -9.96 -3.75 8.59
CA THR A 142 -8.58 -3.85 8.12
C THR A 142 -8.47 -4.70 6.86
N LEU A 143 -7.44 -4.41 6.06
CA LEU A 143 -6.89 -5.33 5.07
C LEU A 143 -5.64 -5.96 5.66
N ASP A 144 -5.62 -7.28 5.81
CA ASP A 144 -4.57 -8.02 6.53
C ASP A 144 -3.82 -8.97 5.61
N ALA A 145 -2.48 -9.05 5.78
CA ALA A 145 -1.63 -10.09 5.20
C ALA A 145 -1.30 -11.17 6.24
N VAL A 146 -2.14 -12.20 6.34
CA VAL A 146 -2.06 -13.22 7.40
C VAL A 146 -2.28 -14.62 6.86
N ASN A 147 -1.55 -15.61 7.38
CA ASN A 147 -1.65 -17.02 6.99
C ASN A 147 -1.66 -17.27 5.47
N GLY A 148 -0.80 -16.59 4.72
CA GLY A 148 -0.68 -16.74 3.27
C GLY A 148 -1.85 -16.15 2.49
N GLN A 149 -2.63 -15.25 3.10
CA GLN A 149 -3.78 -14.60 2.48
C GLN A 149 -3.72 -13.08 2.65
N ILE A 150 -4.30 -12.37 1.69
CA ILE A 150 -4.77 -11.00 1.87
C ILE A 150 -6.26 -11.09 2.16
N LYS A 151 -6.72 -10.57 3.31
CA LYS A 151 -8.12 -10.67 3.69
C LYS A 151 -8.64 -9.45 4.41
N ILE A 152 -9.94 -9.21 4.28
CA ILE A 152 -10.63 -8.22 5.11
C ILE A 152 -10.93 -8.82 6.47
N LYS A 153 -10.75 -8.01 7.50
CA LYS A 153 -11.30 -8.26 8.82
C LYS A 153 -12.17 -7.08 9.22
N ASP A 154 -13.41 -7.38 9.59
CA ASP A 154 -14.32 -6.43 10.19
C ASP A 154 -14.39 -6.70 11.70
N TYR A 155 -14.11 -5.68 12.50
CA TYR A 155 -14.07 -5.79 13.96
C TYR A 155 -15.40 -5.39 14.61
N LYS A 156 -16.33 -4.78 13.86
CA LYS A 156 -17.65 -4.38 14.36
C LYS A 156 -18.74 -5.35 13.92
N ARG A 157 -18.50 -6.15 12.90
CA ARG A 157 -19.47 -7.08 12.31
C ARG A 157 -18.88 -8.47 12.16
N ASP A 158 -19.76 -9.46 12.16
CA ASP A 158 -19.36 -10.84 11.92
C ASP A 158 -19.05 -11.08 10.44
N CYS A 159 -17.80 -11.48 10.15
CA CYS A 159 -17.36 -11.80 8.81
C CYS A 159 -18.04 -13.06 8.23
N LEU A 160 -18.57 -13.96 9.06
CA LEU A 160 -19.37 -15.10 8.58
C LEU A 160 -20.72 -14.65 8.02
N THR A 161 -21.22 -13.52 8.50
CA THR A 161 -22.48 -12.92 8.04
C THR A 161 -22.24 -11.94 6.89
N THR A 162 -21.21 -11.08 6.99
CA THR A 162 -20.93 -10.03 5.99
C THR A 162 -20.11 -10.50 4.79
N GLY A 163 -19.56 -11.72 4.83
CA GLY A 163 -18.81 -12.29 3.71
C GLY A 163 -17.48 -11.59 3.44
N CYS A 164 -16.69 -11.33 4.49
CA CYS A 164 -15.39 -10.66 4.35
C CYS A 164 -14.49 -11.41 3.32
N PRO A 165 -14.04 -10.74 2.25
CA PRO A 165 -13.29 -11.39 1.18
C PRO A 165 -11.86 -11.74 1.61
N ALA A 166 -11.32 -12.79 1.01
CA ALA A 166 -9.93 -13.20 1.11
C ALA A 166 -9.41 -13.71 -0.23
N ILE A 167 -8.14 -13.43 -0.53
CA ILE A 167 -7.42 -13.96 -1.70
C ILE A 167 -6.07 -14.53 -1.25
N PRO A 168 -5.46 -15.46 -2.01
CA PRO A 168 -4.10 -15.90 -1.75
C PRO A 168 -3.11 -14.72 -1.78
N LEU A 169 -2.12 -14.71 -0.89
CA LEU A 169 -1.08 -13.68 -0.82
C LEU A 169 -0.35 -13.53 -2.17
N ALA A 170 -0.07 -14.65 -2.82
CA ALA A 170 0.61 -14.69 -4.12
C ALA A 170 -0.16 -13.96 -5.24
N SER A 171 -1.49 -13.81 -5.12
CA SER A 171 -2.30 -13.06 -6.07
C SER A 171 -2.20 -11.54 -5.89
N PHE A 172 -1.62 -11.07 -4.79
CA PHE A 172 -1.49 -9.66 -4.42
C PHE A 172 -0.04 -9.17 -4.46
N THR A 173 0.92 -10.02 -4.12
CA THR A 173 2.35 -9.66 -4.09
C THR A 173 2.97 -9.53 -5.47
N ASP A 174 4.11 -8.82 -5.54
CA ASP A 174 4.92 -8.63 -6.75
C ASP A 174 4.15 -7.98 -7.92
N ARG A 175 3.14 -7.19 -7.58
CA ARG A 175 2.38 -6.33 -8.47
C ARG A 175 2.01 -5.06 -7.74
N THR A 176 1.77 -4.01 -8.52
CA THR A 176 1.19 -2.79 -7.99
C THR A 176 -0.33 -2.95 -8.01
N THR A 177 -0.98 -2.70 -6.89
CA THR A 177 -2.43 -2.61 -6.76
C THR A 177 -2.86 -1.16 -6.64
N VAL A 178 -4.07 -0.87 -7.07
CA VAL A 178 -4.74 0.40 -6.83
C VAL A 178 -5.89 0.18 -5.87
N HIS A 179 -5.98 1.05 -4.87
CA HIS A 179 -6.96 0.98 -3.80
C HIS A 179 -7.90 2.16 -3.92
N PHE A 180 -9.19 1.89 -3.82
CA PHE A 180 -10.25 2.89 -3.81
C PHE A 180 -11.07 2.72 -2.53
N VAL A 181 -11.21 3.79 -1.75
CA VAL A 181 -12.07 3.83 -0.57
C VAL A 181 -13.08 4.93 -0.75
N THR A 182 -14.36 4.62 -0.60
CA THR A 182 -15.38 5.60 -0.23
C THR A 182 -15.87 5.23 1.17
N VAL A 183 -15.82 6.16 2.12
CA VAL A 183 -16.27 5.91 3.49
C VAL A 183 -17.11 7.08 3.97
N THR A 184 -18.28 6.76 4.53
CA THR A 184 -19.08 7.66 5.36
C THR A 184 -18.87 7.27 6.81
N TYR A 185 -18.34 8.17 7.62
CA TYR A 185 -17.97 7.90 9.00
C TYR A 185 -19.18 7.94 9.96
N GLY A 186 -19.00 7.36 11.16
CA GLY A 186 -19.99 7.41 12.23
C GLY A 186 -20.84 6.14 12.39
N PRO A 187 -21.81 6.15 13.33
CA PRO A 187 -22.53 4.95 13.77
C PRO A 187 -23.42 4.31 12.68
N ASN A 188 -23.89 5.12 11.72
CA ASN A 188 -24.70 4.67 10.58
C ASN A 188 -23.94 4.84 9.25
N GLY A 189 -22.62 4.65 9.32
CA GLY A 189 -21.72 4.83 8.20
C GLY A 189 -21.84 3.77 7.11
N HIS A 190 -20.97 3.92 6.12
CA HIS A 190 -20.85 3.01 4.99
C HIS A 190 -19.39 2.99 4.54
N MET A 191 -18.92 1.85 4.05
CA MET A 191 -17.62 1.74 3.39
C MET A 191 -17.77 0.90 2.12
N ASP A 192 -17.26 1.43 1.01
CA ASP A 192 -16.98 0.68 -0.21
C ASP A 192 -15.48 0.71 -0.46
N TYR A 193 -14.84 -0.46 -0.35
CA TYR A 193 -13.41 -0.63 -0.51
C TYR A 193 -13.11 -1.61 -1.63
N VAL A 194 -12.32 -1.16 -2.60
CA VAL A 194 -11.97 -1.94 -3.79
C VAL A 194 -10.46 -1.95 -3.96
N VAL A 195 -9.92 -3.13 -4.24
CA VAL A 195 -8.53 -3.35 -4.65
C VAL A 195 -8.55 -3.90 -6.07
N LYS A 196 -7.78 -3.28 -6.96
CA LYS A 196 -7.63 -3.71 -8.34
C LYS A 196 -6.17 -3.84 -8.73
N ASP A 197 -5.91 -4.55 -9.81
CA ASP A 197 -4.59 -4.53 -10.44
C ASP A 197 -4.33 -3.15 -11.06
N ALA A 198 -3.14 -2.59 -10.84
CA ALA A 198 -2.80 -1.27 -11.38
C ALA A 198 -2.39 -1.31 -12.87
N ALA A 199 -2.04 -2.50 -13.41
CA ALA A 199 -1.76 -2.70 -14.83
C ALA A 199 -3.06 -2.86 -15.64
N ASP A 200 -4.14 -3.34 -15.01
CA ASP A 200 -5.47 -3.46 -15.59
C ASP A 200 -6.54 -3.19 -14.51
N GLU A 201 -7.03 -1.95 -14.43
CA GLU A 201 -8.03 -1.55 -13.44
C GLU A 201 -9.43 -2.14 -13.70
N SER A 202 -9.61 -2.98 -14.73
CA SER A 202 -10.80 -3.84 -14.88
C SER A 202 -10.71 -5.11 -14.03
N ASN A 203 -9.48 -5.56 -13.71
CA ASN A 203 -9.22 -6.72 -12.87
C ASN A 203 -9.36 -6.36 -11.38
N GLN A 204 -10.54 -6.59 -10.83
CA GLN A 204 -10.81 -6.45 -9.40
C GLN A 204 -10.26 -7.66 -8.62
N LEU A 205 -9.33 -7.42 -7.71
CA LEU A 205 -8.74 -8.45 -6.86
C LEU A 205 -9.56 -8.72 -5.61
N LEU A 206 -10.09 -7.65 -5.00
CA LEU A 206 -10.84 -7.71 -3.75
C LEU A 206 -11.83 -6.55 -3.68
N ARG A 207 -13.04 -6.80 -3.18
CA ARG A 207 -14.02 -5.74 -2.86
C ARG A 207 -14.78 -6.09 -1.60
N TYR A 208 -14.97 -5.09 -0.74
CA TYR A 208 -15.79 -5.18 0.46
C TYR A 208 -16.66 -3.93 0.57
N THR A 209 -17.97 -4.15 0.65
CA THR A 209 -18.97 -3.09 0.74
C THR A 209 -19.88 -3.41 1.92
N VAL A 210 -20.05 -2.46 2.83
CA VAL A 210 -20.76 -2.72 4.09
C VAL A 210 -21.30 -1.42 4.68
N SER A 211 -22.44 -1.52 5.38
CA SER A 211 -23.05 -0.43 6.14
C SER A 211 -23.05 -0.73 7.63
N GLY A 212 -23.16 0.31 8.45
CA GLY A 212 -23.16 0.23 9.91
C GLY A 212 -22.03 1.06 10.53
N PRO A 213 -21.61 0.75 11.76
CA PRO A 213 -20.66 1.61 12.48
C PRO A 213 -19.29 1.73 11.80
N MET A 214 -18.93 2.93 11.36
CA MET A 214 -17.65 3.29 10.71
C MET A 214 -16.78 4.16 11.62
N GLY A 215 -16.70 3.79 12.90
CA GLY A 215 -15.98 4.53 13.93
C GLY A 215 -16.78 5.67 14.55
N LEU A 216 -16.15 6.37 15.50
CA LEU A 216 -16.73 7.46 16.29
C LEU A 216 -15.70 8.58 16.50
N GLU A 217 -16.19 9.81 16.65
CA GLU A 217 -15.48 11.05 17.01
C GLU A 217 -14.42 11.52 16.00
N SER A 218 -13.43 10.69 15.70
CA SER A 218 -12.32 10.98 14.79
C SER A 218 -11.79 9.70 14.16
N THR A 219 -12.26 9.42 12.95
CA THR A 219 -11.91 8.19 12.21
C THR A 219 -11.09 8.53 10.98
N SER A 220 -10.04 7.75 10.71
CA SER A 220 -9.12 7.99 9.59
C SER A 220 -8.82 6.71 8.83
N ILE A 221 -8.55 6.85 7.53
CA ILE A 221 -7.91 5.78 6.76
C ILE A 221 -6.42 5.81 7.04
N LYS A 222 -5.85 4.64 7.27
CA LYS A 222 -4.41 4.43 7.34
C LYS A 222 -4.01 3.30 6.41
N PHE A 223 -2.85 3.40 5.78
CA PHE A 223 -2.32 2.37 4.90
C PHE A 223 -0.79 2.34 4.93
N GLY A 224 -0.19 1.20 4.59
CA GLY A 224 1.25 0.98 4.71
C GLY A 224 1.53 -0.44 5.18
N ALA A 225 2.52 -0.62 6.05
CA ALA A 225 2.82 -1.89 6.67
C ALA A 225 2.83 -1.75 8.20
N TYR A 226 1.90 -2.40 8.88
CA TYR A 226 1.83 -2.42 10.34
C TYR A 226 1.60 -3.83 10.87
N ARG A 227 2.60 -4.40 11.56
CA ARG A 227 2.57 -5.81 11.97
C ARG A 227 3.05 -6.03 13.39
N ALA A 228 2.52 -7.07 14.02
CA ALA A 228 3.15 -7.65 15.20
C ALA A 228 4.48 -8.30 14.80
N THR A 229 5.47 -8.22 15.69
CA THR A 229 6.71 -8.99 15.50
C THR A 229 6.52 -10.43 15.98
N PHE A 230 7.28 -11.35 15.39
CA PHE A 230 7.30 -12.76 15.76
C PHE A 230 8.61 -13.40 15.33
N GLU A 231 9.00 -14.48 16.00
CA GLU A 231 10.20 -15.24 15.65
C GLU A 231 10.05 -15.86 14.25
N GLY A 232 11.10 -15.75 13.42
CA GLY A 232 11.08 -16.25 12.04
C GLY A 232 10.34 -15.35 11.05
N MET A 233 9.97 -14.12 11.44
CA MET A 233 9.42 -13.15 10.50
C MET A 233 10.44 -12.75 9.43
N THR A 234 9.98 -12.47 8.22
CA THR A 234 10.85 -12.00 7.14
C THR A 234 10.82 -10.48 7.00
N ILE A 235 11.71 -9.96 6.17
CA ILE A 235 11.74 -8.54 5.79
C ILE A 235 10.46 -8.17 5.04
N VAL A 236 9.88 -7.01 5.37
CA VAL A 236 8.83 -6.40 4.53
C VAL A 236 9.52 -5.43 3.59
N LYS A 237 9.22 -5.57 2.31
CA LYS A 237 9.47 -4.53 1.31
C LYS A 237 8.15 -4.19 0.66
N ALA A 238 7.77 -2.94 0.75
CA ALA A 238 6.55 -2.43 0.16
C ALA A 238 6.80 -1.06 -0.46
N ALA A 239 5.86 -0.61 -1.28
CA ALA A 239 5.81 0.77 -1.72
C ALA A 239 4.37 1.27 -1.69
N VAL A 240 4.20 2.56 -1.41
CA VAL A 240 2.90 3.23 -1.51
C VAL A 240 3.08 4.56 -2.21
N GLY A 241 2.00 5.11 -2.75
CA GLY A 241 2.07 6.42 -3.38
C GLY A 241 0.87 6.73 -4.22
N ASP A 242 1.00 7.76 -5.06
CA ASP A 242 -0.08 8.29 -5.91
C ASP A 242 -1.38 8.48 -5.12
N PHE A 243 -1.26 9.00 -3.89
CA PHE A 243 -2.40 9.26 -3.03
C PHE A 243 -3.20 10.45 -3.56
N VAL A 244 -4.52 10.28 -3.61
CA VAL A 244 -5.48 11.31 -4.01
C VAL A 244 -6.64 11.31 -3.03
N ASN A 245 -6.99 12.51 -2.56
CA ASN A 245 -8.25 12.79 -1.90
C ASN A 245 -9.25 13.30 -2.97
N GLU A 246 -10.31 12.53 -3.21
CA GLU A 246 -11.32 12.78 -4.25
C GLU A 246 -12.63 13.30 -3.66
N THR A 247 -12.59 13.77 -2.40
CA THR A 247 -13.75 14.27 -1.67
C THR A 247 -14.25 15.61 -2.22
#